data_AF-A0AAX2FJX8-F1
#
_entry.id   AF-A0AAX2FJX8-F1
#
_cell.length_a   1.000
_cell.length_b   1.000
_cell.length_c   1.000
_cell.angle_alpha   90.00
_cell.angle_beta   90.00
_cell.angle_gamma   90.00
#
_symmetry.space_group_name_H-M   'P 1'
#
loop_
_entity.id
_entity.type
_entity.pdbx_description
1 polymer ?
#
loop_
_entity_poly.entity_id
_entity_poly.type
_entity_poly.pdbx_seq_one_letter_code
_entity_poly.pdbx_strand_id
1 'polypeptide(L)' 'MRQAQNIGHVEKQSEVRTIFIPTGSITNIQYSLSESDQEFLYESSYQVAQKFLEIWNFEAYKKNYRDVH' A
#
# COMPACT_ATOMS: atom_id res chain seq x y z
N MET A 1 -14.78 -0.96 -6.30
CA MET A 1 -14.02 -1.58 -7.40
C MET A 1 -12.55 -1.65 -6.97
N ARG A 2 -11.88 -2.80 -7.05
CA ARG A 2 -10.44 -2.91 -6.81
C ARG A 2 -9.73 -2.46 -8.09
N GLN A 3 -9.14 -1.27 -8.12
CA GLN A 3 -8.18 -0.95 -9.18
C GLN A 3 -6.83 -1.58 -8.84
N ALA A 4 -6.80 -2.92 -8.92
CA ALA A 4 -5.61 -3.77 -8.86
C ALA A 4 -4.91 -3.86 -10.22
N GLN A 5 -5.07 -2.86 -11.09
CA GLN A 5 -4.69 -2.96 -12.50
C GLN A 5 -3.20 -2.71 -12.77
N ASN A 6 -2.38 -2.54 -11.73
CA ASN A 6 -0.92 -2.57 -11.84
C ASN A 6 -0.25 -3.19 -10.61
N ILE A 7 -0.90 -4.18 -9.97
CA ILE A 7 -0.12 -5.13 -9.18
C ILE A 7 0.46 -6.09 -10.22
N GLY A 8 1.61 -5.73 -10.82
CA GLY A 8 2.44 -6.71 -11.52
C GLY A 8 2.77 -7.88 -10.57
N HIS A 9 3.43 -8.93 -11.05
CA HIS A 9 3.91 -9.97 -10.14
C HIS A 9 4.86 -9.37 -9.10
N VAL A 10 4.34 -9.02 -7.92
CA VAL A 10 5.13 -8.58 -6.79
C VAL A 10 5.57 -9.86 -6.10
N GLU A 11 6.87 -10.13 -6.14
CA GLU A 11 7.42 -11.27 -5.39
C GLU A 11 7.00 -11.18 -3.93
N LYS A 12 6.72 -12.32 -3.30
CA LYS A 12 6.19 -12.37 -1.92
C LYS A 12 7.03 -11.58 -0.91
N GLN A 13 8.36 -11.56 -1.08
CA GLN A 13 9.27 -10.76 -0.25
C GLN A 13 9.09 -9.23 -0.41
N SER A 14 8.60 -8.81 -1.58
CA SER A 14 8.31 -7.41 -1.91
C SER A 14 6.90 -7.02 -1.50
N GLU A 15 5.94 -7.95 -1.59
CA GLU A 15 4.57 -7.73 -1.19
C GLU A 15 4.45 -7.43 0.30
N VAL A 16 5.13 -8.22 1.15
CA VAL A 16 5.04 -8.06 2.61
C VAL A 16 5.55 -6.72 3.13
N ARG A 17 6.43 -6.03 2.38
CA ARG A 17 6.96 -4.71 2.73
C ARG A 17 6.30 -3.56 1.95
N THR A 18 5.28 -3.85 1.16
CA THR A 18 4.59 -2.87 0.32
C THR A 18 3.25 -2.51 0.94
N ILE A 19 2.95 -1.21 0.97
CA ILE A 19 1.68 -0.69 1.46
C ILE A 19 0.77 -0.41 0.25
N PHE A 20 -0.41 -1.02 0.23
CA PHE A 20 -1.39 -0.80 -0.83
C PHE A 20 -2.42 0.23 -0.37
N ILE A 21 -2.38 1.42 -0.96
CA ILE A 21 -3.29 2.51 -0.64
C ILE A 21 -4.59 2.32 -1.44
N PRO A 22 -5.76 2.29 -0.79
CA PRO A 22 -7.03 2.28 -1.50
C PRO A 22 -7.33 3.66 -2.10
N THR A 23 -7.59 3.72 -3.39
CA THR A 23 -7.89 4.98 -4.11
C THR A 23 -9.39 5.18 -4.35
N GLY A 24 -10.25 4.25 -3.93
CA GLY A 24 -11.70 4.36 -4.06
C GLY A 24 -12.14 4.41 -5.54
N SER A 25 -12.82 5.49 -5.91
CA SER A 25 -13.25 5.77 -7.29
C SER A 25 -12.23 6.58 -8.11
N ILE A 26 -11.16 7.07 -7.47
CA ILE A 26 -10.16 7.92 -8.11
C ILE A 26 -9.30 7.07 -9.04
N THR A 27 -9.19 7.53 -10.29
CA THR A 27 -8.48 6.82 -11.36
C THR A 27 -7.15 7.48 -11.69
N ASN A 28 -6.29 6.75 -12.38
CA ASN A 28 -4.96 7.24 -12.81
C ASN A 28 -5.01 8.37 -13.87
N ILE A 29 -6.15 8.61 -14.50
CA ILE A 29 -6.36 9.68 -15.49
C ILE A 29 -7.14 10.87 -14.93
N GLN A 30 -7.41 10.88 -13.62
CA GLN A 30 -8.10 11.97 -12.97
C GLN A 30 -7.11 13.08 -12.59
N TYR A 31 -6.96 14.08 -13.46
CA TYR A 31 -6.04 15.19 -13.27
C TYR A 31 -6.55 16.28 -12.32
N SER A 32 -7.85 16.28 -12.02
CA SER A 32 -8.48 17.17 -11.04
C SER A 32 -9.11 16.38 -9.91
N LEU A 33 -8.66 16.64 -8.68
CA LEU A 33 -9.19 16.05 -7.47
C LEU A 33 -10.03 17.09 -6.75
N SER A 34 -11.28 16.73 -6.41
CA SER A 34 -12.08 17.53 -5.50
C SER A 34 -11.43 17.58 -4.11
N GLU A 35 -11.79 18.56 -3.29
CA GLU A 35 -11.30 18.62 -1.90
C GLU A 35 -11.60 17.32 -1.14
N SER A 36 -12.80 16.77 -1.32
CA SER A 36 -13.18 15.49 -0.74
C SER A 36 -12.35 14.31 -1.23
N ASP A 37 -11.94 14.30 -2.51
CA ASP A 37 -11.06 13.24 -3.05
C ASP A 37 -9.66 13.33 -2.42
N GLN A 38 -9.16 14.55 -2.24
CA GLN A 38 -7.86 14.80 -1.61
C GLN A 38 -7.86 14.37 -0.14
N GLU A 39 -8.88 14.77 0.61
CA GLU A 39 -9.06 14.38 2.01
C GLU A 39 -9.20 12.86 2.15
N PHE A 40 -10.01 12.23 1.28
CA PHE A 40 -10.17 10.79 1.26
C PHE A 40 -8.84 10.05 1.04
N LEU A 41 -8.03 10.48 0.06
CA LEU A 41 -6.72 9.87 -0.19
C LEU A 41 -5.77 10.05 0.98
N TYR A 42 -5.76 11.24 1.58
CA TYR A 42 -4.92 11.54 2.74
C TYR A 42 -5.28 10.63 3.92
N GLU A 43 -6.54 10.63 4.35
CA GLU A 43 -7.00 9.82 5.49
C GLU A 43 -6.81 8.31 5.25
N SER A 44 -7.17 7.85 4.05
CA SER A 44 -7.02 6.43 3.69
C SER A 44 -5.57 5.99 3.70
N SER A 45 -4.66 6.79 3.13
CA SER A 45 -3.24 6.47 3.13
C SER A 45 -2.63 6.53 4.53
N TYR A 46 -3.01 7.52 5.34
CA TYR A 46 -2.54 7.68 6.71
C TYR A 46 -2.91 6.46 7.57
N GLN A 47 -4.18 6.07 7.56
CA GLN A 47 -4.68 4.94 8.35
C GLN A 47 -4.02 3.61 7.94
N VAL A 48 -3.84 3.39 6.64
CA VAL A 48 -3.19 2.16 6.15
C VAL A 48 -1.71 2.16 6.50
N ALA A 49 -1.01 3.29 6.38
CA ALA A 49 0.38 3.41 6.76
C ALA A 49 0.57 3.18 8.26
N GLN A 50 -0.29 3.76 9.10
CA GLN A 50 -0.24 3.56 10.54
C GLN A 50 -0.41 2.08 10.91
N LYS A 51 -1.43 1.40 10.36
CA LYS A 51 -1.65 -0.04 10.60
C LYS A 51 -0.48 -0.89 10.15
N PHE A 52 0.13 -0.55 9.00
CA PHE A 52 1.34 -1.24 8.54
C PHE A 52 2.48 -1.08 9.53
N LEU A 53 2.74 0.15 10.01
CA LEU A 53 3.82 0.42 10.96
C LEU A 53 3.59 -0.25 12.33
N GLU A 54 2.34 -0.42 12.76
CA GLU A 54 2.00 -1.12 14.00
C GLU A 54 2.36 -2.61 13.96
N ILE A 55 2.23 -3.26 12.80
CA ILE A 55 2.45 -4.71 12.66
C ILE A 55 3.79 -5.07 12.01
N TRP A 56 4.41 -4.14 11.29
CA TRP A 56 5.60 -4.42 10.50
C TRP A 56 6.81 -4.63 11.40
N ASN A 57 7.48 -5.76 11.21
CA ASN A 57 8.67 -6.12 11.97
C ASN A 57 9.82 -6.47 11.02
N PHE A 58 10.85 -5.63 11.04
CA PHE A 58 12.01 -5.78 10.16
C PHE A 58 12.84 -7.05 10.45
N GLU A 59 13.02 -7.40 11.72
CA GLU A 59 13.77 -8.61 12.10
C GLU A 59 13.04 -9.88 11.68
N ALA A 60 11.71 -9.92 11.84
CA ALA A 60 10.89 -11.02 11.34
C ALA A 60 10.96 -11.13 9.81
N TYR A 61 10.99 -9.99 9.10
CA TYR A 61 11.18 -9.98 7.65
C TYR A 61 12.53 -10.59 7.23
N LYS A 62 13.64 -10.18 7.84
CA LYS A 62 14.97 -10.73 7.53
C LYS A 62 15.00 -12.24 7.73
N LYS A 63 14.51 -12.73 8.86
CA LYS A 63 14.43 -14.17 9.15
C LYS A 63 13.67 -14.96 8.09
N ASN A 64 12.55 -14.41 7.60
CA ASN A 64 11.66 -15.11 6.67
C ASN A 64 12.11 -15.03 5.20
N TYR A 65 12.91 -14.02 4.82
CA TYR A 65 13.16 -13.70 3.41
C TYR A 65 14.62 -13.38 3.05
N ARG A 66 15.54 -13.20 4.01
CA ARG A 66 16.94 -12.81 3.78
C ARG A 66 17.97 -13.70 4.45
N ASP A 67 17.69 -14.21 5.65
CA ASP A 67 18.64 -15.01 6.43
C ASP A 67 18.58 -16.51 6.10
N VAL A 68 17.76 -16.92 5.14
CA VAL A 68 17.70 -18.29 4.61
C VAL A 68 18.69 -18.42 3.44
N HIS A 69 19.98 -18.24 3.72
CA HIS A 69 21.09 -18.50 2.80
C HIS A 69 22.19 -19.25 3.51
#